data_AF-A0A965UT95-F1
#
_entry.id   AF-A0A965UT95-F1
#
_cell.length_a   1.000
_cell.length_b   1.000
_cell.length_c   1.000
_cell.angle_alpha   90.00
_cell.angle_beta   90.00
_cell.angle_gamma   90.00
#
_symmetry.space_group_name_H-M   'P 1'
#
loop_
_entity.id
_entity.type
_entity.pdbx_description
1 polymer ?
#
loop_
_entity_poly.entity_id
_entity_poly.type
_entity_poly.pdbx_seq_one_letter_code
_entity_poly.pdbx_strand_id
1 'polypeptide(L)'
;MQGVLHEPTDENRKKVELSADTLVKYYKKELDDGRVDANAAVAKSLYQQAMSGNTTAMIFWLKTRAKWHESVKHEITGENGQPVAIQISWAQPE
;
A
#
# COMPACT_ATOMS: atom_id res chain seq x y z
N MET A 1 -9.79 2.80 -9.31
CA MET A 1 -9.24 2.18 -8.08
C MET A 1 -9.41 0.68 -8.18
N GLN A 2 -8.44 -0.01 -8.78
CA GLN A 2 -8.35 -1.48 -8.66
C GLN A 2 -7.71 -1.76 -7.30
N GLY A 3 -8.42 -2.44 -6.41
CA GLY A 3 -7.79 -3.04 -5.24
C GLY A 3 -6.74 -4.04 -5.72
N VAL A 4 -5.48 -3.77 -5.43
CA VAL A 4 -4.40 -4.73 -5.63
C VAL A 4 -4.68 -5.88 -4.67
N LEU A 5 -5.36 -6.92 -5.18
CA LEU A 5 -5.41 -8.21 -4.52
C LEU A 5 -3.98 -8.74 -4.52
N HIS A 6 -3.26 -8.49 -3.44
CA HIS A 6 -1.96 -9.10 -3.22
C HIS A 6 -2.13 -10.61 -3.38
N GLU A 7 -1.43 -11.16 -4.37
CA GLU A 7 -1.42 -12.59 -4.65
C GLU A 7 -1.16 -13.36 -3.34
N PRO A 8 -1.75 -14.54 -3.13
CA PRO A 8 -1.36 -15.38 -2.01
C PRO A 8 0.10 -15.79 -2.24
N THR A 9 1.04 -15.02 -1.70
CA THR A 9 2.47 -15.36 -1.74
C THR A 9 2.68 -16.66 -0.98
N ASP A 10 3.69 -17.42 -1.40
CA ASP A 10 4.03 -18.79 -0.99
C ASP A 10 4.13 -19.06 0.52
N GLU A 11 4.06 -18.04 1.36
CA GLU A 11 4.21 -18.12 2.82
C GLU A 11 3.04 -18.87 3.50
N ASN A 12 1.82 -18.76 2.98
CA ASN A 12 0.68 -19.54 3.49
C ASN A 12 0.75 -21.03 3.11
N ARG A 13 1.52 -21.38 2.07
CA ARG A 13 1.64 -22.73 1.49
C ARG A 13 2.35 -23.71 2.43
N LYS A 14 3.16 -23.21 3.36
CA LYS A 14 3.90 -24.04 4.33
C LYS A 14 3.08 -24.54 5.51
N LYS A 15 1.89 -23.98 5.78
CA LYS A 15 1.05 -24.37 6.94
C LYS A 15 -0.07 -25.33 6.59
N VAL A 16 -0.42 -25.48 5.31
CA VAL A 16 -1.52 -26.33 4.84
C VAL A 16 -1.05 -27.04 3.57
N GLU A 17 -1.14 -28.37 3.53
CA GLU A 17 -0.73 -29.21 2.38
C GLU A 17 -1.70 -29.12 1.18
N LEU A 18 -2.18 -27.92 0.85
CA LEU A 18 -3.11 -27.68 -0.26
C LEU A 18 -2.49 -26.71 -1.28
N SER A 19 -2.82 -26.90 -2.56
CA SER A 19 -2.41 -25.95 -3.60
C SER A 19 -3.12 -24.61 -3.46
N ALA A 20 -2.45 -23.52 -3.86
CA ALA A 20 -3.01 -22.16 -3.84
C ALA A 20 -4.35 -22.07 -4.60
N ASP A 21 -4.43 -22.73 -5.76
CA ASP A 21 -5.66 -22.77 -6.56
C ASP A 21 -6.82 -23.44 -5.82
N THR A 22 -6.54 -24.50 -5.05
CA THR A 22 -7.56 -25.18 -4.24
C THR A 22 -8.02 -24.30 -3.10
N LEU A 23 -7.09 -23.63 -2.41
CA LEU A 23 -7.40 -22.71 -1.32
C LEU A 23 -8.26 -21.52 -1.80
N VAL A 24 -7.91 -20.91 -2.94
CA VAL A 24 -8.68 -19.79 -3.49
C VAL A 24 -10.04 -20.23 -4.03
N LYS A 25 -10.13 -21.43 -4.63
CA LYS A 25 -11.38 -21.94 -5.19
C LYS A 25 -12.43 -22.27 -4.13
N TYR A 26 -12.02 -22.83 -2.99
CA TYR A 26 -12.95 -23.34 -1.97
C TYR A 26 -13.00 -22.51 -0.69
N TYR A 27 -11.93 -21.77 -0.36
CA TYR A 27 -11.79 -21.06 0.92
C TYR A 27 -11.55 -19.55 0.73
N LYS A 28 -12.06 -18.97 -0.37
CA LYS A 28 -11.85 -17.55 -0.68
C LYS A 28 -12.29 -16.63 0.46
N LYS A 29 -13.47 -16.91 1.03
CA LYS A 29 -14.06 -16.09 2.09
C LYS A 29 -13.17 -16.11 3.34
N GLU A 30 -12.73 -17.29 3.75
CA GLU A 30 -11.89 -17.51 4.91
C GLU A 30 -10.51 -16.87 4.75
N LEU A 31 -9.96 -16.89 3.53
CA LEU A 31 -8.72 -16.18 3.21
C LEU A 31 -8.89 -14.67 3.32
N ASP A 32 -10.01 -14.12 2.84
CA ASP A 32 -10.30 -12.69 2.93
C ASP A 32 -10.55 -12.25 4.38
N ASP A 33 -11.31 -13.04 5.15
CA ASP A 33 -11.56 -12.80 6.58
C ASP A 33 -10.24 -12.88 7.37
N GLY A 34 -9.42 -13.90 7.13
CA GLY A 34 -8.11 -14.05 7.78
C GLY A 34 -7.13 -12.91 7.47
N ARG A 35 -7.21 -12.31 6.28
CA ARG A 35 -6.44 -11.10 5.93
C ARG A 35 -6.89 -9.90 6.74
N VAL A 36 -8.20 -9.71 6.92
CA VAL A 36 -8.74 -8.62 7.74
C VAL A 36 -8.28 -8.78 9.18
N ASP A 37 -8.37 -9.98 9.74
CA ASP A 37 -7.95 -10.27 11.11
C ASP A 37 -6.44 -10.07 11.32
N ALA A 38 -5.62 -10.54 10.38
CA ALA A 38 -4.17 -10.35 10.43
C ALA A 38 -3.80 -8.85 10.40
N ASN A 39 -4.42 -8.09 9.49
CA ASN A 39 -4.21 -6.64 9.41
C ASN A 39 -4.68 -5.92 10.68
N ALA A 40 -5.80 -6.33 11.28
CA ALA A 40 -6.29 -5.77 12.53
C ALA A 40 -5.33 -6.05 13.70
N ALA A 41 -4.75 -7.26 13.77
CA ALA A 41 -3.76 -7.62 14.77
C ALA A 41 -2.49 -6.77 14.66
N VAL A 42 -1.97 -6.58 13.44
CA VAL A 42 -0.81 -5.70 13.20
C VAL A 42 -1.14 -4.25 13.57
N ALA A 43 -2.31 -3.75 13.17
CA ALA A 43 -2.74 -2.39 13.52
C ALA A 43 -2.83 -2.19 15.06
N LYS A 44 -3.35 -3.18 15.78
CA LYS A 44 -3.41 -3.16 17.25
C LYS A 44 -2.01 -3.12 17.87
N SER A 45 -1.10 -3.97 17.39
CA SER A 45 0.30 -3.99 17.87
C SER A 45 1.00 -2.66 17.61
N LEU A 46 0.85 -2.11 16.40
CA LEU A 46 1.43 -0.83 16.02
C LEU A 46 0.92 0.30 16.92
N TYR A 47 -0.39 0.34 17.19
CA TYR A 47 -0.98 1.30 18.10
C TYR A 47 -0.39 1.18 19.52
N GLN A 48 -0.27 -0.04 20.05
CA GLN A 48 0.35 -0.25 21.37
C GLN A 48 1.81 0.20 21.41
N GLN A 49 2.59 -0.09 20.37
CA GLN A 49 3.98 0.38 20.27
C GLN A 49 4.07 1.91 20.19
N ALA A 50 3.15 2.56 19.47
CA ALA A 50 3.09 4.02 19.43
C ALA A 50 2.79 4.58 20.83
N MET A 51 1.83 3.99 21.57
CA MET A 51 1.52 4.39 22.95
C MET A 51 2.66 4.12 23.94
N SER A 52 3.53 3.14 23.66
CA SER A 52 4.73 2.85 24.47
C SER A 52 5.96 3.68 24.07
N GLY A 53 5.81 4.68 23.18
CA GLY A 53 6.88 5.61 22.82
C GLY A 53 7.74 5.20 21.63
N ASN A 54 7.33 4.21 20.81
CA ASN A 54 8.02 3.93 19.55
C ASN A 54 7.79 5.07 18.55
N THR A 55 8.82 5.92 18.35
CA THR A 55 8.78 7.09 17.48
C THR A 55 8.37 6.76 16.04
N THR A 56 8.87 5.66 15.48
CA THR A 56 8.54 5.26 14.11
C THR A 56 7.05 4.89 13.99
N ALA A 57 6.52 4.14 14.95
CA ALA A 57 5.10 3.80 14.98
C ALA A 57 4.21 5.04 15.14
N MET A 58 4.62 5.99 16.00
CA MET A 58 3.92 7.27 16.17
C MET A 58 3.91 8.11 14.88
N ILE A 59 5.07 8.29 14.24
CA ILE A 59 5.19 9.04 12.98
C ILE A 59 4.33 8.39 11.89
N PHE A 60 4.41 7.06 11.75
CA PHE A 60 3.62 6.34 10.78
C PHE A 60 2.12 6.53 11.02
N TRP A 61 1.66 6.44 12.27
CA TRP A 61 0.26 6.65 12.61
C TRP A 61 -0.22 8.06 12.24
N LEU A 62 0.56 9.08 12.61
CA LEU A 62 0.21 10.48 12.31
C LEU A 62 0.13 10.72 10.80
N LYS A 63 1.10 10.20 10.02
CA LYS A 63 1.12 10.39 8.57
C LYS A 63 0.01 9.63 7.85
N THR A 64 -0.23 8.36 8.22
CA THR A 64 -1.11 7.47 7.43
C THR A 64 -2.56 7.42 7.93
N ARG A 65 -2.80 7.56 9.24
CA ARG A 65 -4.13 7.45 9.85
C ARG A 65 -4.68 8.78 10.33
N ALA A 66 -3.85 9.62 10.96
CA ALA A 66 -4.27 10.96 11.37
C ALA A 66 -4.22 11.99 10.22
N LYS A 67 -3.75 11.57 9.03
CA LYS A 67 -3.64 12.38 7.80
C LYS A 67 -2.75 13.62 7.96
N TRP A 68 -1.77 13.57 8.85
CA TRP A 68 -0.77 14.63 8.94
C TRP A 68 0.16 14.52 7.77
N HIS A 69 0.14 15.52 6.90
CA HIS A 69 1.09 15.65 5.82
C HIS A 69 1.75 17.01 5.92
N GLU A 70 2.98 17.08 5.43
CA GLU A 70 3.64 18.35 5.21
C GLU A 70 3.00 18.99 3.97
N SER A 71 2.71 20.28 4.04
CA SER A 71 2.25 21.05 2.88
C SER A 71 3.47 21.43 2.05
N VAL A 72 3.76 20.68 1.00
CA VAL A 72 4.86 21.00 0.09
C VAL A 72 4.33 21.83 -1.08
N LYS A 73 4.70 23.11 -1.13
CA LYS A 73 4.50 23.96 -2.31
C LYS A 73 5.63 23.68 -3.31
N HIS A 74 5.33 22.95 -4.37
CA HIS A 74 6.27 22.77 -5.48
C HIS A 74 6.03 23.87 -6.52
N GLU A 75 7.03 24.72 -6.72
CA GLU A 75 7.06 25.63 -7.86
C GLU A 75 7.75 24.91 -9.03
N ILE A 76 7.01 24.69 -10.12
CA ILE A 76 7.54 24.03 -11.32
C ILE A 76 7.78 25.13 -12.35
N THR A 77 9.06 25.35 -12.66
CA THR A 77 9.49 26.31 -13.68
C THR A 77 10.40 25.62 -14.70
N GLY A 78 10.45 26.16 -15.91
CA GLY A 78 11.39 25.80 -16.94
C GLY A 78 12.79 26.40 -16.69
N GLU A 79 13.71 26.16 -17.61
CA GLU A 79 15.09 26.63 -17.53
C GLU A 79 15.15 28.13 -17.22
N ASN A 80 15.95 28.53 -16.24
CA ASN A 80 16.09 29.93 -15.80
C ASN A 80 14.76 30.61 -15.39
N GLY A 81 13.80 29.86 -14.84
CA GLY A 81 12.52 30.40 -14.39
C GLY A 81 11.52 30.68 -15.53
N GLN A 82 11.83 30.24 -16.75
CA GLN A 82 10.94 30.38 -17.89
C GLN A 82 9.72 29.44 -17.79
N PRO A 83 8.68 29.62 -18.61
CA PRO A 83 7.58 28.66 -18.69
C PRO A 83 8.06 27.24 -19.06
N VAL A 84 7.39 26.22 -18.53
CA VAL A 84 7.67 24.81 -18.86
C VAL A 84 7.31 24.54 -20.32
N ALA A 85 8.30 24.15 -21.14
CA ALA A 85 8.07 23.76 -22.53
C ALA A 85 7.50 22.34 -22.61
N ILE A 86 6.37 22.18 -23.31
CA ILE A 86 5.74 20.88 -23.56
C ILE A 86 5.91 20.55 -25.05
N GLN A 87 6.64 19.48 -25.37
CA GLN A 87 6.74 18.96 -26.73
C GLN A 87 5.87 17.71 -26.87
N ILE A 88 4.96 17.71 -27.84
CA ILE A 88 4.09 16.58 -28.15
C ILE A 88 4.41 16.13 -29.58
N SER A 89 4.79 14.87 -29.74
CA SER A 89 4.90 14.23 -31.05
C SER A 89 3.94 13.04 -31.14
N TRP A 90 3.34 12.88 -32.30
CA TRP A 90 2.46 11.76 -32.62
C TRP A 90 3.23 10.74 -33.45
N ALA A 91 3.04 9.45 -33.19
CA ALA A 91 3.56 8.40 -34.05
C ALA A 91 2.86 8.43 -35.42
N GLN A 92 3.63 8.34 -36.51
CA GLN A 92 3.08 8.13 -37.84
C GLN A 92 2.73 6.64 -37.98
N PRO A 93 1.53 6.28 -38.47
CA PRO A 93 1.20 4.89 -38.76
C PRO A 93 2.04 4.38 -39.94
N GLU A 94 2.52 3.13 -39.81
CA GLU A 94 3.23 2.39 -40.87
C GLU A 94 2.42 2.15 -42.15
#